data_AF-A0A6M1ZPM3-F1
#
_entry.id   AF-A0A6M1ZPM3-F1
#
_cell.length_a   1.000
_cell.length_b   1.000
_cell.length_c   1.000
_cell.angle_alpha   90.00
_cell.angle_beta   90.00
_cell.angle_gamma   90.00
#
_symmetry.space_group_name_H-M   'P 1'
#
loop_
_entity.id
_entity.type
_entity.pdbx_description
1 polymer ?
#
loop_
_entity_poly.entity_id
_entity_poly.type
_entity_poly.pdbx_seq_one_letter_code
_entity_poly.pdbx_strand_id
1 'polypeptide(L)'
;MSVATRRPHTNCNKGRGPYSKSRKHPKGEVWRKLYKKELEKYGEQGLYLRGLRHREGLTQKQLAAKLGKGCSQHHISEMENGKRTITPAMAKRLANVLHAEYRMFL
;
A
#
# COMPACT_ATOMS: atom_id res chain seq x y z
N MET A 1 -13.82 29.83 26.61
CA MET A 1 -14.02 29.85 25.14
C MET A 1 -12.67 29.57 24.48
N SER A 2 -12.65 28.71 23.46
CA SER A 2 -11.53 27.89 23.00
C SER A 2 -10.28 28.62 22.51
N VAL A 3 -9.12 28.29 23.07
CA VAL A 3 -7.79 28.60 22.51
C VAL A 3 -7.49 27.59 21.39
N ALA A 4 -7.76 27.99 20.15
CA ALA A 4 -7.39 27.23 18.97
C ALA A 4 -5.87 27.35 18.73
N THR A 5 -5.11 26.30 19.09
CA THR A 5 -3.70 26.18 18.70
C THR A 5 -3.62 25.93 17.19
N ARG A 6 -3.24 26.95 16.43
CA ARG A 6 -2.95 26.83 14.99
C ARG A 6 -1.72 25.92 14.84
N ARG A 7 -1.91 24.67 14.42
CA ARG A 7 -0.80 23.83 13.94
C ARG A 7 -0.20 24.48 12.68
N PRO A 8 1.10 24.78 12.62
CA PRO A 8 1.72 25.21 11.38
C PRO A 8 1.61 24.05 10.37
N HIS A 9 1.02 24.35 9.23
CA HIS A 9 1.08 23.51 8.05
C HIS A 9 2.54 23.40 7.66
N THR A 10 3.17 22.25 7.92
CA THR A 10 4.48 21.98 7.35
C THR A 10 4.30 21.91 5.83
N ASN A 11 4.87 22.91 5.16
CA ASN A 11 5.07 22.96 3.73
C ASN A 11 5.90 21.71 3.33
N CYS A 12 5.22 20.62 2.97
CA CYS A 12 5.86 19.41 2.47
C CYS A 12 6.18 19.59 0.98
N ASN A 13 6.96 20.63 0.66
CA ASN A 13 7.60 20.76 -0.63
C ASN A 13 8.92 19.99 -0.60
N LYS A 14 8.85 18.66 -0.43
CA LYS A 14 10.00 17.79 -0.68
C LYS A 14 10.07 17.60 -2.19
N GLY A 15 11.07 18.25 -2.80
CA GLY A 15 11.34 18.24 -4.23
C GLY A 15 11.13 16.86 -4.85
N ARG A 16 10.13 16.74 -5.71
CA ARG A 16 10.02 15.65 -6.67
C ARG A 16 11.11 15.89 -7.70
N GLY A 17 12.27 15.27 -7.49
CA GLY A 17 13.35 15.26 -8.48
C GLY A 17 12.82 14.83 -9.84
N PRO A 18 13.36 15.37 -10.95
CA PRO A 18 12.81 15.13 -12.28
C PRO A 18 12.98 13.65 -12.58
N TYR A 19 11.88 12.93 -12.77
CA TYR A 19 11.91 11.55 -13.26
C TYR A 19 12.44 11.60 -14.70
N SER A 20 13.77 11.54 -14.85
CA SER A 20 14.45 11.65 -16.13
C SER A 20 13.98 10.51 -17.03
N LYS A 21 13.36 10.89 -18.14
CA LYS A 21 12.87 10.01 -19.20
C LYS A 21 14.01 9.09 -19.67
N SER A 22 13.65 7.93 -20.26
CA SER A 22 14.52 6.97 -20.99
C SER A 22 15.46 6.04 -20.20
N ARG A 23 14.90 5.11 -19.42
CA ARG A 23 15.48 3.75 -19.31
C ARG A 23 14.42 2.74 -19.71
N LYS A 24 14.57 2.08 -20.88
CA LYS A 24 13.71 0.97 -21.31
C LYS A 24 13.92 -0.19 -20.31
N HIS A 25 13.12 -0.23 -19.25
CA HIS A 25 13.14 -1.36 -18.32
C HIS A 25 12.61 -2.59 -19.07
N PRO A 26 13.33 -3.72 -19.07
CA PRO A 26 12.83 -4.97 -19.63
C PRO A 26 11.49 -5.33 -18.97
N LYS A 27 10.49 -5.57 -19.82
CA LYS A 27 9.09 -5.74 -19.44
C LYS A 27 8.94 -6.98 -18.53
N GLY A 28 8.47 -6.77 -17.30
CA GLY A 28 7.85 -7.79 -16.45
C GLY A 28 8.76 -8.84 -15.78
N GLU A 29 9.85 -9.28 -16.42
CA GLU A 29 10.61 -10.43 -15.92
C GLU A 29 11.67 -10.12 -14.87
N VAL A 30 12.33 -8.97 -14.97
CA VAL A 30 13.55 -8.71 -14.19
C VAL A 30 13.25 -8.51 -12.71
N TRP A 31 12.17 -7.80 -12.37
CA TRP A 31 11.81 -7.59 -10.98
C TRP A 31 11.35 -8.88 -10.30
N ARG A 32 10.60 -9.76 -11.00
CA ARG A 32 10.19 -11.07 -10.46
C ARG A 32 11.39 -11.95 -10.14
N LYS A 33 12.41 -11.95 -11.01
CA LYS A 33 13.65 -12.69 -10.80
C LYS A 33 14.47 -12.11 -9.63
N LEU A 34 14.59 -10.79 -9.56
CA LEU A 34 15.36 -10.10 -8.50
C LEU A 34 14.75 -10.27 -7.11
N TYR A 35 13.42 -10.18 -7.01
CA TYR A 35 12.68 -10.26 -5.75
C TYR A 35 12.04 -11.63 -5.53
N LYS A 36 12.56 -12.69 -6.18
CA LYS A 36 11.95 -14.04 -6.14
C LYS A 36 11.76 -14.53 -4.71
N LYS A 37 12.77 -14.35 -3.84
CA LYS A 37 12.72 -14.77 -2.43
C LYS A 37 11.65 -14.03 -1.64
N GLU A 38 11.52 -12.73 -1.88
CA GLU A 38 10.50 -11.90 -1.24
C GLU A 38 9.09 -12.24 -1.73
N LEU A 39 8.95 -12.53 -3.02
CA LEU A 39 7.68 -12.94 -3.63
C LEU A 39 7.21 -14.30 -3.10
N GLU A 40 8.12 -15.26 -2.96
CA GLU A 40 7.84 -16.56 -2.33
C GLU A 40 7.41 -16.40 -0.86
N LYS A 41 7.97 -15.42 -0.15
CA LYS A 41 7.71 -15.22 1.28
C LYS A 41 6.43 -14.44 1.58
N TYR A 42 6.17 -13.36 0.86
CA TYR A 42 5.10 -12.39 1.17
C TYR A 42 3.94 -12.42 0.16
N GLY A 43 4.16 -13.02 -1.02
CA GLY A 43 3.21 -13.00 -2.13
C GLY A 43 3.18 -11.65 -2.86
N GLU A 44 2.78 -11.70 -4.13
CA GLU A 44 2.64 -10.51 -4.98
C GLU A 44 1.61 -9.52 -4.40
N GLN A 45 0.46 -10.05 -4.00
CA GLN A 45 -0.67 -9.27 -3.49
C GLN A 45 -0.32 -8.60 -2.15
N GLY A 46 0.39 -9.30 -1.27
CA GLY A 46 0.83 -8.80 0.04
C GLY A 46 1.87 -7.69 -0.09
N LEU A 47 2.85 -7.87 -0.99
CA LEU A 47 3.84 -6.85 -1.31
C LEU A 47 3.18 -5.61 -1.96
N TYR A 48 2.22 -5.82 -2.86
CA TYR A 48 1.48 -4.73 -3.49
C TYR A 48 0.69 -3.91 -2.45
N LEU A 49 -0.04 -4.58 -1.55
CA LEU A 49 -0.76 -3.95 -0.45
C LEU A 49 0.18 -3.15 0.45
N ARG A 50 1.32 -3.74 0.84
CA ARG A 50 2.33 -3.07 1.66
C ARG A 50 2.90 -1.84 0.96
N GLY A 51 3.19 -1.94 -0.34
CA GLY A 51 3.65 -0.82 -1.16
C GLY A 51 2.66 0.33 -1.21
N LEU A 52 1.39 0.03 -1.46
CA LEU A 52 0.31 1.04 -1.44
C LEU A 52 0.14 1.67 -0.06
N ARG A 53 0.18 0.87 1.01
CA ARG A 53 0.12 1.39 2.38
C ARG A 53 1.25 2.38 2.66
N HIS A 54 2.46 2.08 2.22
CA HIS A 54 3.61 2.97 2.36
C HIS A 54 3.48 4.23 1.49
N ARG A 55 2.92 4.13 0.29
CA ARG A 55 2.63 5.27 -0.59
C ARG A 55 1.69 6.27 0.08
N GLU A 56 0.64 5.77 0.72
CA GLU A 56 -0.34 6.60 1.45
C GLU A 56 0.12 7.01 2.86
N GLY A 57 1.31 6.57 3.29
CA GLY A 57 1.86 6.89 4.62
C GLY A 57 1.06 6.31 5.80
N LEU A 58 0.28 5.24 5.58
CA LEU A 58 -0.59 4.66 6.59
C LEU A 58 0.14 3.58 7.40
N THR A 59 -0.14 3.49 8.69
CA THR A 59 0.19 2.30 9.50
C THR A 59 -0.86 1.20 9.28
N GLN A 60 -0.52 -0.06 9.59
CA GLN A 60 -1.50 -1.17 9.46
C GLN A 60 -2.74 -0.93 10.34
N LYS A 61 -2.57 -0.35 11.53
CA LYS A 61 -3.68 0.04 12.43
C LYS A 61 -4.57 1.12 11.81
N GLN A 62 -3.97 2.15 11.20
CA GLN A 62 -4.73 3.22 10.54
C GLN A 62 -5.46 2.71 9.29
N LEU A 63 -4.85 1.80 8.53
CA LEU A 63 -5.50 1.18 7.37
C LEU A 63 -6.71 0.34 7.82
N ALA A 64 -6.55 -0.47 8.87
CA ALA A 64 -7.66 -1.22 9.48
C ALA A 64 -8.78 -0.28 9.95
N ALA A 65 -8.45 0.82 10.62
CA ALA A 65 -9.41 1.83 11.05
C ALA A 65 -10.16 2.48 9.87
N LYS A 66 -9.46 2.80 8.77
CA LYS A 66 -10.09 3.35 7.55
C LYS A 66 -11.01 2.34 6.86
N LEU A 67 -10.65 1.06 6.86
CA LEU A 67 -11.51 0.01 6.29
C LEU A 67 -12.74 -0.24 7.17
N GLY A 68 -12.64 0.01 8.47
CA GLY A 68 -13.74 -0.12 9.42
C GLY A 68 -14.20 -1.57 9.59
N LYS A 69 -15.49 -1.84 9.33
CA LYS A 69 -16.19 -3.10 9.67
C LYS A 69 -15.38 -4.35 9.31
N GLY A 70 -15.06 -5.16 10.33
CA GLY A 70 -14.52 -6.52 10.20
C GLY A 70 -13.04 -6.63 9.81
N CYS A 71 -12.28 -5.54 9.77
CA CYS A 71 -10.85 -5.59 9.48
C CYS A 71 -10.03 -5.17 10.70
N SER A 72 -9.39 -6.14 11.35
CA SER A 72 -8.41 -5.86 12.41
C SER A 72 -7.03 -5.62 11.81
N GLN A 73 -6.13 -4.96 12.56
CA GLN A 73 -4.73 -4.83 12.17
C GLN A 73 -4.08 -6.21 11.94
N HIS A 74 -4.50 -7.24 12.68
CA HIS A 74 -4.06 -8.62 12.44
C HIS A 74 -4.37 -9.09 11.01
N HIS A 75 -5.59 -8.84 10.51
CA HIS A 75 -5.98 -9.22 9.15
C HIS A 75 -5.12 -8.51 8.10
N ILE A 76 -4.79 -7.23 8.31
CA ILE A 76 -3.87 -6.50 7.42
C ILE A 76 -2.50 -7.14 7.41
N SER A 77 -1.95 -7.47 8.59
CA SER A 77 -0.66 -8.12 8.70
C SER A 77 -0.65 -9.49 8.00
N GLU A 78 -1.69 -10.30 8.16
CA GLU A 78 -1.79 -11.59 7.47
C GLU A 78 -1.89 -11.46 5.95
N MET A 79 -2.65 -10.47 5.46
CA MET A 79 -2.73 -10.18 4.02
C MET A 79 -1.40 -9.65 3.46
N GLU A 80 -0.69 -8.79 4.19
CA GLU A 80 0.64 -8.29 3.79
C GLU A 80 1.72 -9.39 3.79
N ASN A 81 1.54 -10.43 4.62
CA ASN A 81 2.44 -11.57 4.68
C ASN A 81 2.00 -12.76 3.80
N GLY A 82 0.93 -12.61 3.01
CA GLY A 82 0.41 -13.68 2.15
C GLY A 82 -0.17 -14.89 2.90
N LYS A 83 -0.34 -14.81 4.23
CA LYS A 83 -0.95 -15.88 5.05
C LYS A 83 -2.44 -15.99 4.81
N ARG A 84 -3.09 -14.85 4.51
CA ARG A 84 -4.53 -14.76 4.25
C ARG A 84 -4.75 -14.23 2.84
N THR A 85 -5.57 -14.95 2.08
CA THR A 85 -5.95 -14.55 0.72
C THR A 85 -6.85 -13.31 0.74
N ILE A 86 -6.63 -12.40 -0.21
CA ILE A 86 -7.46 -11.21 -0.36
C ILE A 86 -8.69 -11.57 -1.19
N THR A 87 -9.87 -11.55 -0.56
CA THR A 87 -11.11 -11.81 -1.29
C THR A 87 -11.46 -10.62 -2.20
N PRO A 88 -12.19 -10.84 -3.31
CA PRO A 88 -12.58 -9.76 -4.23
C PRO A 88 -13.35 -8.62 -3.55
N ALA A 89 -14.16 -8.94 -2.54
CA ALA A 89 -14.87 -7.94 -1.74
C ALA A 89 -13.90 -7.07 -0.93
N MET A 90 -12.86 -7.67 -0.32
CA MET A 90 -11.83 -6.92 0.40
C MET A 90 -10.95 -6.12 -0.56
N ALA A 91 -10.59 -6.69 -1.72
CA ALA A 91 -9.82 -6.01 -2.76
C ALA A 91 -10.51 -4.71 -3.22
N LYS A 92 -11.83 -4.73 -3.44
CA LYS A 92 -12.60 -3.52 -3.79
C LYS A 92 -12.56 -2.46 -2.67
N ARG A 93 -12.66 -2.89 -1.41
CA ARG A 93 -12.57 -1.96 -0.26
C ARG A 93 -11.19 -1.34 -0.14
N LEU A 94 -10.14 -2.14 -0.30
CA LEU A 94 -8.75 -1.69 -0.29
C LEU A 94 -8.48 -0.72 -1.45
N ALA A 95 -8.94 -1.05 -2.65
CA ALA A 95 -8.87 -0.19 -3.83
C ALA A 95 -9.48 1.20 -3.58
N ASN A 96 -10.65 1.27 -2.93
CA ASN A 96 -11.30 2.52 -2.60
C ASN A 96 -10.51 3.36 -1.57
N VAL A 97 -9.95 2.72 -0.54
CA VAL A 97 -9.20 3.41 0.53
C VAL A 97 -7.79 3.83 0.08
N LEU A 98 -7.16 3.02 -0.78
CA LEU A 98 -5.78 3.21 -1.23
C LEU A 98 -5.69 3.85 -2.62
N HIS A 99 -6.82 4.22 -3.24
CA HIS A 99 -6.89 4.80 -4.59
C HIS A 99 -6.08 3.97 -5.60
N ALA A 100 -6.41 2.67 -5.69
CA ALA A 100 -5.71 1.71 -6.51
C ALA A 100 -6.67 0.80 -7.28
N GLU A 101 -6.17 0.07 -8.27
CA GLU A 101 -6.99 -0.89 -9.02
C GLU A 101 -7.13 -2.22 -8.25
N TYR A 102 -8.37 -2.69 -8.09
CA TYR A 102 -8.63 -3.91 -7.33
C TYR A 102 -8.03 -5.18 -7.97
N ARG A 103 -7.81 -5.16 -9.30
CA ARG A 103 -7.29 -6.29 -10.08
C ARG A 103 -5.88 -6.70 -9.66
N MET A 104 -5.13 -5.77 -9.08
CA MET A 104 -3.77 -6.01 -8.62
C MET A 104 -3.70 -6.76 -7.28
N PHE A 105 -4.84 -6.93 -6.59
CA PHE A 105 -4.94 -7.73 -5.37
C PHE A 105 -5.45 -9.16 -5.62
N LEU A 106 -5.77 -9.50 -6.87
CA LEU A 106 -6.22 -10.83 -7.31
C LEU A 106 -5.07 -11.52 -8.03
#